data_AF-A0A0T6B962-F1
#
_entry.id   AF-A0A0T6B962-F1
#
_cell.length_a   1.000
_cell.length_b   1.000
_cell.length_c   1.000
_cell.angle_alpha   90.00
_cell.angle_beta   90.00
_cell.angle_gamma   90.00
#
_symmetry.space_group_name_H-M   'P 1'
#
loop_
_entity.id
_entity.type
_entity.pdbx_description
1 polymer ?
#
loop_
_entity_poly.entity_id
_entity_poly.type
_entity_poly.pdbx_seq_one_letter_code
_entity_poly.pdbx_strand_id
1 'polypeptide(L)'
;MAINLTRRKINFRPVLNLYALERVNYSKKSNEIPKNVIQDLISADAQKENGIIYDKKPFRMPLEAGKRYSWCLCGRSKKQPLCDGTHKNQQLKIKQKPIRFEV
;
A
#
# COMPACT_ATOMS: atom_id res chain seq x y z
N MET A 1 33.93 45.38 -30.89
CA MET A 1 33.78 44.47 -29.73
C MET A 1 32.71 43.44 -30.08
N ALA A 2 33.12 42.24 -30.47
CA ALA A 2 32.22 41.18 -30.92
C ALA A 2 31.84 40.27 -29.74
N ILE A 3 30.55 40.14 -29.46
CA ILE A 3 30.01 39.18 -28.49
C ILE A 3 29.67 37.88 -29.23
N ASN A 4 30.51 36.86 -29.05
CA ASN A 4 30.34 35.53 -29.64
C ASN A 4 29.17 34.79 -28.97
N LEU A 5 28.05 34.65 -29.66
CA LEU A 5 26.95 33.76 -29.28
C LEU A 5 27.28 32.33 -29.69
N THR A 6 27.82 31.52 -28.78
CA THR A 6 28.05 30.10 -29.02
C THR A 6 26.75 29.30 -28.93
N ARG A 7 26.21 28.90 -30.08
CA ARG A 7 25.05 28.01 -30.24
C ARG A 7 25.38 26.63 -29.63
N ARG A 8 24.86 26.31 -28.45
CA ARG A 8 25.03 24.98 -27.83
C ARG A 8 24.32 23.92 -28.69
N LYS A 9 25.09 22.97 -29.22
CA LYS A 9 24.57 21.80 -29.95
C LYS A 9 23.74 20.93 -29.00
N ILE A 10 22.46 20.76 -29.32
CA ILE A 10 21.56 19.82 -28.63
C ILE A 10 21.90 18.42 -29.16
N ASN A 11 22.49 17.58 -28.31
CA ASN A 11 22.75 16.18 -28.63
C ASN A 11 21.49 15.35 -28.36
N PHE A 12 20.69 15.09 -29.40
CA PHE A 12 19.68 14.03 -29.36
C PHE A 12 20.39 12.67 -29.26
N ARG A 13 20.25 11.99 -28.12
CA ARG A 13 20.67 10.59 -27.97
C ARG A 13 19.47 9.68 -28.23
N PRO A 14 19.63 8.57 -28.97
CA PRO A 14 18.54 7.77 -29.48
C PRO A 14 17.81 7.02 -28.35
N VAL A 15 16.49 6.89 -28.53
CA VAL A 15 15.58 6.19 -27.63
C VAL A 15 15.74 4.69 -27.86
N LEU A 16 16.53 4.00 -27.03
CA LEU A 16 16.61 2.53 -27.04
C LEU A 16 16.77 2.00 -25.60
N ASN A 17 15.64 1.61 -24.99
CA ASN A 17 15.34 0.23 -24.57
C ASN A 17 14.21 0.25 -23.52
N LEU A 18 13.06 -0.28 -23.91
CA LEU A 18 11.77 -0.29 -23.18
C LEU A 18 11.72 -1.33 -22.03
N TYR A 19 12.87 -1.75 -21.51
CA TYR A 19 12.98 -2.75 -20.44
C TYR A 19 13.97 -2.32 -19.35
N ALA A 20 13.97 -1.03 -18.99
CA ALA A 20 14.47 -0.64 -17.69
C ALA A 20 13.45 -1.15 -16.64
N LEU A 21 13.55 -2.43 -16.31
CA LEU A 21 13.00 -2.97 -15.07
C LEU A 21 13.54 -2.06 -13.97
N GLU A 22 12.71 -1.16 -13.47
CA GLU A 22 12.96 -0.47 -12.21
C GLU A 22 13.21 -1.58 -11.21
N ARG A 23 14.49 -1.80 -10.90
CA ARG A 23 14.90 -2.77 -9.90
C ARG A 23 14.30 -2.24 -8.61
N VAL A 24 13.18 -2.83 -8.20
CA VAL A 24 12.64 -2.65 -6.87
C VAL A 24 13.81 -2.92 -5.94
N ASN A 25 14.32 -1.89 -5.28
CA ASN A 25 15.44 -2.01 -4.35
C ASN A 25 14.92 -2.80 -3.16
N TYR A 26 14.94 -4.13 -3.26
CA TYR A 26 14.68 -4.98 -2.11
C TYR A 26 15.80 -4.68 -1.11
N SER A 27 15.41 -4.10 0.03
CA SER A 27 16.32 -3.65 1.06
C SER A 27 17.33 -4.76 1.37
N LYS A 28 18.63 -4.42 1.32
CA LYS A 28 19.70 -5.34 1.70
C LYS A 28 19.43 -5.78 3.14
N LYS A 29 19.05 -7.04 3.28
CA LYS A 29 18.82 -7.83 4.49
C LYS A 29 19.51 -7.23 5.73
N SER A 30 18.80 -6.38 6.48
CA SER A 30 19.07 -6.22 7.90
C SER A 30 18.45 -7.42 8.62
N ASN A 31 19.16 -7.99 9.60
CA ASN A 31 18.63 -9.10 10.41
C ASN A 31 17.50 -8.66 11.35
N GLU A 32 17.20 -7.36 11.38
CA GLU A 32 16.18 -6.76 12.22
C GLU A 32 14.90 -6.58 11.41
N ILE A 33 13.89 -7.37 11.77
CA ILE A 33 12.53 -7.24 11.26
C ILE A 33 12.02 -5.86 11.71
N PRO A 34 11.57 -4.98 10.78
CA PRO A 34 11.00 -3.70 11.17
C PRO A 34 9.81 -3.93 12.10
N LYS A 35 9.93 -3.42 13.33
CA LYS A 35 8.87 -3.57 14.34
C LYS A 35 7.76 -2.58 14.05
N ASN A 36 6.52 -3.06 14.10
CA ASN A 36 5.36 -2.19 13.99
C ASN A 36 5.22 -1.37 15.27
N VAL A 37 5.58 -0.09 15.23
CA VAL A 37 5.56 0.80 16.41
C VAL A 37 4.14 1.00 16.98
N ILE A 38 3.10 0.79 16.16
CA ILE A 38 1.69 0.89 16.59
C ILE A 38 1.07 -0.47 16.95
N GLN A 39 1.90 -1.50 17.17
CA GLN A 39 1.43 -2.87 17.38
C GLN A 39 0.42 -2.96 18.54
N ASP A 40 0.70 -2.32 19.66
CA ASP A 40 -0.13 -2.45 20.87
C ASP A 40 -1.45 -1.66 20.79
N LEU A 41 -1.60 -0.76 19.82
CA LEU A 41 -2.75 0.15 19.72
C LEU A 41 -3.76 -0.28 18.65
N ILE A 42 -3.31 -0.83 17.52
CA ILE A 42 -4.15 -1.03 16.32
C ILE A 42 -3.89 -2.40 15.66
N SER A 43 -3.25 -3.36 16.32
CA SER A 43 -3.00 -4.67 15.71
C SER A 43 -4.24 -5.54 15.61
N ALA A 44 -4.25 -6.41 14.59
CA ALA A 44 -5.21 -7.50 14.47
C ALA A 44 -5.24 -8.36 15.75
N ASP A 45 -4.11 -8.54 16.41
CA ASP A 45 -3.97 -9.37 17.61
C ASP A 45 -4.80 -8.87 18.80
N ALA A 46 -5.11 -7.57 18.84
CA ALA A 46 -5.95 -6.99 19.88
C ALA A 46 -7.46 -7.24 19.64
N GLN A 47 -7.85 -7.79 18.48
CA GLN A 47 -9.24 -8.14 18.19
C GLN A 47 -9.59 -9.46 18.89
N LYS A 48 -10.52 -9.40 19.86
CA LYS A 48 -10.94 -10.57 20.65
C LYS A 48 -11.64 -11.67 19.82
N GLU A 49 -12.15 -11.31 18.64
CA GLU A 49 -12.99 -12.15 17.81
C GLU A 49 -12.67 -11.95 16.32
N ASN A 50 -12.61 -13.05 15.57
CA ASN A 50 -12.40 -13.03 14.13
C ASN A 50 -13.68 -12.60 13.39
N GLY A 51 -13.50 -11.94 12.24
CA GLY A 51 -14.60 -11.61 11.33
C GLY A 51 -15.16 -12.81 10.60
N ILE A 52 -16.22 -12.58 9.83
CA ILE A 52 -16.84 -13.60 8.99
C ILE A 52 -15.94 -13.88 7.78
N ILE A 53 -15.85 -15.14 7.37
CA ILE A 53 -15.14 -15.53 6.15
C ILE A 53 -15.93 -15.01 4.95
N TYR A 54 -15.34 -14.10 4.16
CA TYR A 54 -15.94 -13.60 2.92
C TYR A 54 -15.69 -14.56 1.75
N ASP A 55 -14.42 -14.91 1.50
CA ASP A 55 -13.99 -15.91 0.52
C ASP A 55 -12.76 -16.64 1.09
N LYS A 56 -12.50 -17.86 0.62
CA LYS A 56 -11.31 -18.66 0.94
C LYS A 56 -10.13 -18.36 0.01
N LYS A 57 -10.35 -17.56 -1.04
CA LYS A 57 -9.32 -17.16 -2.02
C LYS A 57 -8.67 -15.82 -1.62
N PRO A 58 -7.37 -15.64 -1.89
CA PRO A 58 -6.70 -14.37 -1.66
C PRO A 58 -7.10 -13.31 -2.70
N PHE A 59 -7.03 -12.05 -2.30
CA PHE A 59 -7.24 -10.90 -3.20
C PHE A 59 -5.90 -10.42 -3.76
N ARG A 60 -5.86 -10.18 -5.08
CA ARG A 60 -4.77 -9.45 -5.74
C ARG A 60 -5.27 -8.04 -6.05
N MET A 61 -4.57 -7.02 -5.58
CA MET A 61 -4.89 -5.62 -5.89
C MET A 61 -3.62 -4.81 -6.10
N PRO A 62 -3.60 -3.87 -7.07
CA PRO A 62 -2.53 -2.89 -7.16
C PRO A 62 -2.62 -1.89 -6.01
N LEU A 63 -1.46 -1.47 -5.51
CA LEU A 63 -1.33 -0.48 -4.45
C LEU A 63 -0.42 0.65 -4.92
N GLU A 64 -0.74 1.88 -4.51
CA GLU A 64 0.04 3.08 -4.80
C GLU A 64 0.89 3.45 -3.57
N ALA A 65 2.18 3.72 -3.78
CA ALA A 65 3.08 4.10 -2.70
C ALA A 65 2.67 5.45 -2.05
N GLY A 66 2.81 5.54 -0.72
CA GLY A 66 2.41 6.70 0.07
C GLY A 66 0.91 6.85 0.27
N LYS A 67 0.10 5.92 -0.25
CA LYS A 67 -1.36 5.93 -0.07
C LYS A 67 -1.77 5.10 1.13
N ARG A 68 -2.70 5.66 1.91
CA ARG A 68 -3.25 5.01 3.10
C ARG A 68 -4.45 4.15 2.71
N TYR A 69 -4.35 2.86 3.01
CA TYR A 69 -5.40 1.88 2.80
C TYR A 69 -5.97 1.41 4.14
N SER A 70 -7.20 0.89 4.10
CA SER A 70 -7.87 0.31 5.27
C SER A 70 -8.33 -1.10 4.92
N TRP A 71 -7.67 -2.11 5.48
CA TRP A 71 -8.00 -3.52 5.30
C TRP A 71 -9.23 -3.92 6.12
N CYS A 72 -10.15 -4.68 5.52
CA CYS A 72 -11.33 -5.17 6.22
C CYS A 72 -11.01 -6.35 7.15
N LEU A 73 -11.44 -6.27 8.41
CA LEU A 73 -11.35 -7.38 9.38
C LEU A 73 -12.70 -7.99 9.76
N CYS A 74 -13.81 -7.29 9.53
CA CYS A 74 -15.13 -7.79 9.93
C CYS A 74 -15.74 -8.79 8.93
N GLY A 75 -15.22 -8.86 7.70
CA GLY A 75 -15.72 -9.74 6.65
C GLY A 75 -17.01 -9.29 5.96
N ARG A 76 -17.63 -8.20 6.42
CA ARG A 76 -18.94 -7.73 5.92
C ARG A 76 -18.86 -6.61 4.88
N SER A 77 -17.66 -6.20 4.49
CA SER A 77 -17.51 -5.12 3.52
C SER A 77 -18.04 -5.53 2.14
N LYS A 78 -18.69 -4.61 1.44
CA LYS A 78 -19.09 -4.78 0.04
C LYS A 78 -17.97 -4.46 -0.95
N LYS A 79 -16.85 -3.88 -0.48
CA LYS A 79 -15.70 -3.47 -1.30
C LYS A 79 -14.42 -4.21 -0.91
N GLN A 80 -14.54 -5.52 -0.65
CA GLN A 80 -13.39 -6.36 -0.29
C GLN A 80 -12.27 -6.26 -1.34
N PRO A 81 -10.99 -6.26 -0.91
CA PRO A 81 -10.48 -6.52 0.45
C PRO A 81 -10.48 -5.30 1.39
N LEU A 82 -10.88 -4.14 0.90
CA LEU A 82 -10.82 -2.89 1.65
C LEU A 82 -12.07 -2.67 2.50
N CYS A 83 -11.92 -1.87 3.55
CA CYS A 83 -13.01 -1.47 4.42
C CYS A 83 -13.84 -0.34 3.81
N ASP A 84 -15.15 -0.56 3.69
CA ASP A 84 -16.14 0.43 3.22
C ASP A 84 -16.89 1.16 4.35
N GLY A 85 -16.59 0.86 5.62
CA GLY A 85 -17.24 1.46 6.79
C GLY A 85 -18.41 0.65 7.34
N THR A 86 -18.78 -0.49 6.73
CA THR A 86 -19.87 -1.36 7.22
C THR A 86 -19.70 -1.80 8.67
N HIS A 87 -18.45 -1.91 9.15
CA HIS A 87 -18.13 -2.22 10.55
C HIS A 87 -18.68 -1.20 11.57
N LYS A 88 -19.03 0.02 11.14
CA LYS A 88 -19.62 1.04 12.02
C LYS A 88 -21.15 0.93 12.14
N ASN A 89 -21.79 0.06 11.36
CA ASN A 89 -23.23 -0.08 11.40
C ASN A 89 -23.66 -0.64 12.77
N GLN A 90 -24.40 0.17 13.52
CA GLN A 90 -24.88 -0.14 14.87
C GLN A 90 -25.83 -1.35 14.88
N GLN A 91 -26.60 -1.57 13.81
CA GLN A 91 -27.51 -2.71 13.71
C GLN A 91 -26.76 -4.04 13.63
N LEU A 92 -25.58 -4.04 13.03
CA LEU A 92 -24.75 -5.24 12.88
C LEU A 92 -23.90 -5.54 14.13
N LYS A 93 -23.80 -4.58 15.06
CA LYS A 93 -23.07 -4.70 16.34
C LYS A 93 -21.64 -5.25 16.19
N ILE A 94 -20.95 -4.83 15.12
CA ILE A 94 -19.61 -5.28 14.78
C ILE A 94 -18.61 -4.55 15.70
N LYS A 95 -17.74 -5.31 16.38
CA LYS A 95 -16.69 -4.75 17.25
C LYS A 95 -15.35 -4.56 16.53
N GLN A 96 -15.16 -5.31 15.45
CA GLN A 96 -13.90 -5.34 14.70
C GLN A 96 -13.63 -4.00 14.01
N LYS A 97 -12.40 -3.51 14.15
CA LYS A 97 -11.92 -2.30 13.47
C LYS A 97 -11.01 -2.68 12.30
N PRO A 98 -10.98 -1.90 11.21
CA PRO A 98 -10.08 -2.15 10.09
C PRO A 98 -8.62 -1.85 10.45
N ILE A 99 -7.68 -2.59 9.85
CA ILE A 99 -6.25 -2.26 9.92
C ILE A 99 -5.99 -1.15 8.92
N ARG A 100 -5.34 -0.08 9.36
CA ARG A 100 -4.87 0.99 8.47
C ARG A 100 -3.39 0.81 8.22
N PHE A 101 -2.99 0.87 6.96
CA PHE A 101 -1.60 0.78 6.57
C PHE A 101 -1.32 1.77 5.43
N GLU A 102 -0.05 2.14 5.31
CA GLU A 102 0.49 2.92 4.20
C GLU A 102 1.46 2.01 3.44
N VAL A 103 1.55 2.22 2.13
CA VAL A 103 2.30 1.37 1.19
C VAL A 103 3.62 2.02 0.85
#